data_AF-A0A350X6P3-F1
#
_entry.id   AF-A0A350X6P3-F1
#
_cell.length_a   1.000
_cell.length_b   1.000
_cell.length_c   1.000
_cell.angle_alpha   90.00
_cell.angle_beta   90.00
_cell.angle_gamma   90.00
#
_symmetry.space_group_name_H-M   'P 1'
#
loop_
_entity.id
_entity.type
_entity.pdbx_description
1 polymer ?
#
loop_
_entity_poly.entity_id
_entity_poly.type
_entity_poly.pdbx_seq_one_letter_code
_entity_poly.pdbx_strand_id
1 'polypeptide(L)' 'MPTTAIEIYNQIVSTLSPNERLRLATLILNDLVKQNEPTIDQNDTWTEQDQLDVTTFSLQYAATLFPDSEEM' A
#
# COMPACT_ATOMS: atom_id res chain seq x y z
N MET A 1 -25.47 0.08 -15.48
CA MET A 1 -24.12 0.70 -15.49
C MET A 1 -23.87 1.22 -14.09
N PRO A 2 -22.75 0.87 -13.44
CA PRO A 2 -22.39 1.48 -12.16
C PRO A 2 -22.14 2.97 -12.38
N THR A 3 -22.81 3.82 -11.58
CA THR A 3 -22.58 5.26 -11.61
C THR A 3 -21.14 5.52 -11.20
N THR A 4 -20.39 6.24 -12.04
CA THR A 4 -18.98 6.49 -11.74
C THR A 4 -18.84 7.52 -10.62
N ALA A 5 -17.77 7.43 -9.83
CA ALA A 5 -17.51 8.40 -8.76
C ALA A 5 -17.48 9.85 -9.26
N ILE A 6 -17.08 10.06 -10.51
CA ILE A 6 -17.05 11.37 -11.18
C ILE A 6 -18.47 11.91 -11.43
N GLU A 7 -19.40 11.06 -11.87
CA GLU A 7 -20.80 11.47 -12.07
C GLU A 7 -21.47 11.85 -10.75
N ILE A 8 -21.21 11.10 -9.67
CA ILE A 8 -21.71 11.40 -8.33
C ILE A 8 -21.13 12.73 -7.82
N TYR A 9 -19.83 12.97 -8.05
CA TYR A 9 -19.20 14.24 -7.71
C TYR A 9 -19.88 15.41 -8.44
N ASN A 10 -20.08 15.28 -9.74
CA ASN A 10 -20.62 16.35 -10.57
C ASN A 10 -22.10 16.62 -10.29
N GLN A 11 -22.92 15.61 -9.98
CA GLN A 11 -24.36 15.79 -9.76
C GLN A 11 -24.71 16.15 -8.31
N ILE A 12 -24.01 15.56 -7.33
CA ILE A 12 -24.39 15.62 -5.91
C ILE A 12 -23.38 16.44 -5.13
N VAL A 13 -22.09 16.09 -5.20
CA VAL A 13 -21.08 16.74 -4.35
C VAL A 13 -20.83 18.20 -4.75
N SER A 14 -20.89 18.50 -6.05
CA SER A 14 -20.69 19.84 -6.61
C SER A 14 -21.82 20.82 -6.28
N THR A 15 -22.99 20.33 -5.87
CA THR A 15 -24.15 21.17 -5.50
C THR A 15 -24.21 21.45 -4.00
N LEU A 16 -23.49 20.67 -3.19
CA LEU A 16 -23.34 20.88 -1.75
C LEU A 16 -22.57 22.15 -1.43
N SER A 17 -22.91 22.75 -0.28
CA SER A 17 -22.15 23.86 0.28
C SER A 17 -20.73 23.43 0.69
N PRO A 18 -19.76 24.35 0.78
CA PRO A 18 -18.38 23.99 1.15
C PRO A 18 -18.28 23.23 2.47
N ASN A 19 -19.09 23.59 3.47
CA ASN A 19 -19.15 22.90 4.76
C ASN A 19 -19.65 21.46 4.65
N GLU A 20 -20.68 21.22 3.82
CA GLU A 20 -21.20 19.87 3.60
C GLU A 20 -20.23 19.00 2.81
N ARG A 21 -19.50 19.57 1.84
CA ARG A 21 -18.42 18.84 1.15
C ARG A 21 -17.31 18.43 2.09
N LEU A 22 -16.89 19.33 2.99
CA LEU A 22 -15.89 19.01 4.01
C LEU A 22 -16.40 17.90 4.94
N ARG A 23 -17.66 17.98 5.37
CA ARG A 23 -18.28 16.94 6.21
C ARG A 23 -18.38 15.60 5.50
N LEU A 24 -18.72 15.60 4.21
CA LEU A 24 -18.73 14.41 3.37
C LEU A 24 -17.32 13.81 3.24
N ALA A 25 -16.30 14.64 3.02
CA ALA A 25 -14.91 14.20 2.99
C ALA A 25 -14.50 13.56 4.32
N THR A 26 -14.89 14.14 5.45
CA THR A 26 -14.65 13.54 6.78
C THR A 26 -15.33 12.17 6.93
N LEU A 27 -16.57 12.02 6.46
CA LEU A 27 -17.28 10.73 6.50
C LEU A 27 -16.58 9.68 5.64
N ILE A 28 -16.18 10.02 4.42
CA ILE A 28 -15.46 9.13 3.51
C ILE A 28 -14.12 8.71 4.13
N LEU A 29 -13.33 9.67 4.61
CA LEU A 29 -12.04 9.39 5.23
C LEU A 29 -12.18 8.48 6.47
N ASN A 30 -13.18 8.74 7.32
CA ASN A 30 -13.45 7.89 8.48
C ASN A 30 -13.89 6.48 8.08
N ASP A 31 -14.64 6.34 7.00
CA ASP A 31 -15.07 5.03 6.50
C ASP A 31 -13.89 4.24 5.92
N LEU A 32 -13.03 4.88 5.13
CA LEU A 32 -11.80 4.26 4.60
C LEU A 32 -10.87 3.79 5.71
N VAL A 33 -10.71 4.57 6.78
CA VAL A 33 -9.92 4.16 7.96
C VAL A 33 -10.55 2.95 8.65
N LYS A 34 -11.89 2.85 8.70
CA LYS A 34 -12.57 1.68 9.28
C LYS A 34 -12.51 0.45 8.40
N GLN A 35 -12.51 0.65 7.08
CA GLN A 35 -12.43 -0.45 6.13
C GLN A 35 -11.11 -1.20 6.26
N ASN A 36 -10.07 -0.61 6.89
CA ASN A 36 -8.83 -1.30 7.31
C ASN A 36 -8.41 -2.35 6.27
N GLU A 37 -8.44 -1.97 4.98
CA GLU A 37 -7.82 -2.81 3.98
C GLU A 37 -6.37 -2.89 4.43
N PRO A 38 -5.86 -4.09 4.70
CA PRO A 38 -4.58 -4.22 5.35
C PRO A 38 -3.58 -3.68 4.33
N THR A 39 -3.11 -2.45 4.56
CA THR A 39 -2.11 -1.78 3.71
C THR A 39 -0.84 -2.62 3.63
N ILE A 40 -0.69 -3.52 4.61
CA ILE A 40 0.23 -4.64 4.65
C ILE A 40 -0.58 -5.86 4.21
N ASP A 41 -0.31 -6.41 3.03
CA ASP A 41 -0.83 -7.73 2.64
C ASP A 41 -0.29 -8.76 3.65
N GLN A 42 -1.11 -9.07 4.66
CA GLN A 42 -0.77 -10.07 5.68
C GLN A 42 -0.99 -11.44 5.07
N ASN A 43 0.03 -11.90 4.34
CA ASN A 43 0.08 -13.22 3.79
C ASN A 43 1.12 -14.04 4.56
N ASP A 44 0.72 -15.22 5.03
CA ASP A 44 1.63 -16.19 5.65
C ASP A 44 2.57 -16.86 4.61
N THR A 45 2.39 -16.53 3.33
CA THR A 45 3.18 -17.05 2.21
C THR A 45 4.14 -15.98 1.71
N TRP A 46 5.44 -16.29 1.71
CA TRP A 46 6.45 -15.43 1.07
C TRP A 46 6.26 -15.44 -0.44
N THR A 47 6.29 -14.26 -1.05
CA THR A 47 6.35 -14.15 -2.51
C THR A 47 7.72 -14.59 -3.03
N GLU A 48 7.82 -14.88 -4.33
CA GLU A 48 9.11 -15.16 -4.95
C GLU A 48 10.09 -13.99 -4.79
N GLN A 49 9.57 -12.76 -4.81
CA GLN A 49 10.38 -11.56 -4.63
C GLN A 49 10.96 -11.49 -3.21
N ASP A 50 10.16 -11.80 -2.18
CA ASP A 50 10.62 -11.84 -0.79
C ASP A 50 11.76 -12.85 -0.61
N GLN A 51 11.65 -14.02 -1.25
CA GLN A 51 12.69 -15.06 -1.21
C GLN A 51 13.98 -14.59 -1.90
N LEU A 52 13.88 -13.92 -3.05
CA LEU A 52 15.02 -13.39 -3.79
C LEU A 52 15.74 -12.29 -3.00
N ASP A 53 14.98 -11.38 -2.39
CA ASP A 53 15.53 -10.26 -1.63
C ASP A 53 16.29 -10.76 -0.40
N VAL A 54 15.70 -11.68 0.37
CA VAL A 54 16.35 -12.32 1.53
C VAL A 54 17.60 -13.09 1.12
N THR A 55 17.53 -13.84 0.02
CA THR A 55 18.67 -14.61 -0.50
C THR A 55 19.80 -13.68 -0.91
N THR A 56 19.50 -12.62 -1.67
CA THR A 56 20.48 -11.66 -2.15
C THR A 56 21.16 -10.94 -0.99
N PHE A 57 20.38 -10.46 -0.03
CA PHE A 57 20.91 -9.83 1.17
C PHE A 57 21.81 -10.79 1.96
N SER A 58 21.38 -12.04 2.13
CA SER A 58 22.15 -13.06 2.85
C SER A 58 23.49 -13.36 2.16
N LEU A 59 23.51 -13.45 0.82
CA LEU A 59 24.75 -13.64 0.06
C LEU A 59 25.68 -12.43 0.19
N GLN A 60 25.16 -11.21 0.06
CA GLN A 60 25.94 -9.99 0.21
C GLN A 60 26.54 -9.91 1.62
N TYR A 61 25.75 -10.21 2.65
CA TYR A 61 26.22 -10.23 4.02
C TYR A 61 27.27 -11.33 4.25
N ALA A 62 27.06 -12.53 3.71
CA ALA A 62 28.05 -13.61 3.76
C ALA A 62 29.38 -13.19 3.12
N ALA A 63 29.35 -12.49 1.98
CA ALA A 63 30.54 -11.96 1.33
C ALA A 63 31.27 -10.89 2.17
N THR A 64 30.58 -10.17 3.06
CA THR A 64 31.24 -9.26 4.01
C THR A 64 31.88 -9.98 5.20
N LEU A 65 31.36 -11.15 5.59
CA LEU A 65 31.89 -11.97 6.67
C LEU A 65 33.06 -12.86 6.22
N PHE A 66 33.00 -13.31 4.97
CA PHE A 66 34.04 -14.09 4.31
C PHE A 66 34.49 -13.34 3.06
N PRO A 67 35.20 -12.20 3.22
CA PRO A 67 35.87 -11.59 2.08
C PRO A 67 36.83 -12.65 1.57
N ASP A 68 36.70 -13.02 0.30
CA ASP A 68 37.40 -14.15 -0.32
C ASP A 68 38.81 -14.29 0.26
N SER A 69 39.06 -15.40 0.94
CA SER A 69 40.42 -15.86 1.19
C SER A 69 40.98 -16.34 -0.15
N GLU A 70 41.22 -15.40 -1.07
CA GLU A 70 41.92 -15.61 -2.32
C GLU A 70 43.43 -15.53 -2.06
N GLU A 71 43.94 -16.49 -1.28
CA GLU A 71 45.36 -16.89 -1.30
C GLU A 71 45.46 -18.39 -0.92
N MET A 72 45.36 -19.27 -1.92
CA MET A 72 46.23 -20.45 -2.12
C MET A 72 46.04 -21.04 -3.52
#